data_AF-A0AA96ZE67-F1
#
_entry.id   AF-A0AA96ZE67-F1
#
_cell.length_a   1.000
_cell.length_b   1.000
_cell.length_c   1.000
_cell.angle_alpha   90.00
_cell.angle_beta   90.00
_cell.angle_gamma   90.00
#
_symmetry.space_group_name_H-M   'P 1'
#
loop_
_entity.id
_entity.type
_entity.pdbx_description
1 polymer ?
#
loop_
_entity_poly.entity_id
_entity_poly.type
_entity_poly.pdbx_seq_one_letter_code
_entity_poly.pdbx_strand_id
1 'polypeptide(L)'
;MRALRVKLQGFTLIELLIAIAVVGILAAIAIPSYESYMTRSKLKGAQADLAALGLVMENFYQKQLRYPTTTTSNTADTRCVAASGSTTCTASGWQPSQDGFTYKIVTATTSTYKLEALGTSGKVNGCSITLTQDNVRAIASCSSYNGSWQ
;
A
#
# COMPACT_ATOMS: atom_id res chain seq x y z
N MET A 1 64.15 19.88 5.33
CA MET A 1 62.67 19.84 5.28
C MET A 1 62.19 18.85 6.34
N ARG A 2 61.54 19.31 7.42
CA ARG A 2 61.11 18.46 8.54
C ARG A 2 59.70 17.95 8.24
N ALA A 3 59.55 16.67 7.94
CA ALA A 3 58.24 16.06 7.70
C ALA A 3 57.45 15.98 9.01
N LEU A 4 56.32 16.68 9.08
CA LEU A 4 55.35 16.56 10.17
C LEU A 4 54.66 15.21 10.06
N ARG A 5 55.07 14.24 10.89
CA ARG A 5 54.33 12.98 11.06
C ARG A 5 53.05 13.26 11.85
N VAL A 6 51.91 13.15 11.20
CA VAL A 6 50.60 13.08 11.87
C VAL A 6 50.53 11.75 12.61
N LYS A 7 50.33 11.80 13.93
CA LYS A 7 50.19 10.61 14.77
C LYS A 7 48.75 10.11 14.59
N LEU A 8 48.56 8.93 14.00
CA LEU A 8 47.23 8.30 13.99
C LEU A 8 46.87 7.91 15.42
N GLN A 9 45.86 8.56 15.98
CA GLN A 9 45.22 8.12 17.23
C GLN A 9 44.23 7.01 16.88
N GLY A 10 44.42 5.82 17.47
CA GLY A 10 43.48 4.71 17.37
C GLY A 10 42.39 4.79 18.42
N PHE A 11 41.22 4.20 18.13
CA PHE A 11 40.15 4.02 19.11
C PHE A 11 40.54 2.99 20.17
N THR A 12 40.11 3.22 21.42
CA THR A 12 40.22 2.21 22.47
C THR A 12 39.11 1.16 22.34
N LEU A 13 39.38 -0.05 22.82
CA LEU A 13 38.39 -1.14 22.81
C LEU A 13 37.14 -0.78 23.64
N ILE A 14 37.33 -0.02 24.73
CA ILE A 14 36.23 0.41 25.59
C ILE A 14 35.34 1.47 24.94
N GLU A 15 35.91 2.39 24.16
CA GLU A 15 35.12 3.36 23.38
C GLU A 15 34.24 2.65 22.34
N LEU A 16 34.78 1.63 21.67
CA LEU A 16 34.02 0.81 20.72
C LEU A 16 32.87 0.08 21.43
N LEU A 17 33.11 -0.51 22.61
CA LEU A 17 32.08 -1.24 23.36
C LEU A 17 30.93 -0.33 23.79
N ILE A 18 31.23 0.88 24.29
CA ILE A 18 30.19 1.83 24.70
C ILE A 18 29.42 2.33 23.47
N ALA A 19 30.11 2.61 22.36
CA ALA A 19 29.45 3.02 21.12
C ALA A 19 28.45 1.96 20.61
N ILE A 20 28.85 0.68 20.59
CA ILE A 20 27.96 -0.42 20.18
C ILE A 20 26.79 -0.57 21.15
N ALA A 21 27.01 -0.42 22.46
CA ALA A 21 25.94 -0.48 23.45
C ALA A 21 24.88 0.61 23.22
N VAL A 22 25.29 1.86 22.95
CA VAL A 22 24.36 2.96 22.65
C VAL A 22 23.61 2.72 21.35
N VAL A 23 24.30 2.30 20.28
CA VAL A 23 23.65 1.98 18.99
C VAL A 23 22.65 0.83 19.14
N GLY A 24 22.96 -0.19 19.94
CA GLY A 24 22.07 -1.30 20.22
C GLY A 24 20.76 -0.87 20.89
N ILE A 25 20.82 0.03 21.88
CA ILE A 25 19.63 0.58 22.56
C ILE A 25 18.76 1.37 21.58
N LEU A 26 19.39 2.24 20.76
CA LEU A 26 18.66 3.04 19.78
C LEU A 26 18.00 2.15 18.71
N ALA A 27 18.71 1.13 18.21
CA ALA A 27 18.20 0.21 17.20
C ALA A 27 16.96 -0.56 17.69
N ALA A 28 16.96 -0.99 18.96
CA ALA A 28 15.84 -1.73 19.54
C ALA A 28 14.51 -0.95 19.51
N ILE A 29 14.56 0.38 19.63
CA ILE A 29 13.37 1.26 19.59
C ILE A 29 13.08 1.70 18.15
N ALA A 30 14.12 2.03 17.37
CA ALA A 30 13.99 2.62 16.06
C ALA A 30 13.42 1.64 15.01
N ILE A 31 13.86 0.38 15.02
CA ILE A 31 13.46 -0.64 14.03
C ILE A 31 11.94 -0.89 14.03
N PRO A 32 11.29 -1.26 15.15
CA PRO A 32 9.84 -1.52 15.15
C PRO A 32 9.01 -0.28 14.81
N SER A 33 9.49 0.91 15.20
CA SER A 33 8.84 2.18 14.86
C SER A 33 8.90 2.45 13.35
N TYR A 34 10.05 2.25 12.73
CA TYR A 34 10.24 2.43 11.29
C TYR A 34 9.40 1.45 10.46
N GLU A 35 9.36 0.17 10.86
CA GLU A 35 8.50 -0.83 10.20
C GLU A 35 7.02 -0.44 10.25
N SER A 36 6.57 0.07 11.40
CA SER A 36 5.19 0.53 11.59
C SER A 36 4.89 1.76 10.72
N TYR A 37 5.83 2.70 10.60
CA TYR A 37 5.71 3.85 9.73
C TYR A 37 5.60 3.44 8.26
N MET A 38 6.49 2.57 7.79
CA MET A 38 6.46 2.03 6.43
C MET A 38 5.15 1.32 6.13
N THR A 39 4.65 0.51 7.07
CA THR A 39 3.35 -0.16 6.94
C THR A 39 2.22 0.84 6.77
N ARG A 40 2.16 1.89 7.61
CA ARG A 40 1.16 2.97 7.49
C ARG A 40 1.25 3.71 6.16
N SER A 41 2.46 3.96 5.68
CA SER A 41 2.69 4.61 4.38
C SER A 41 2.12 3.78 3.23
N LYS A 42 2.40 2.46 3.22
CA LYS A 42 1.85 1.54 2.21
C LYS A 42 0.33 1.48 2.23
N LEU A 43 -0.27 1.43 3.43
CA LEU A 43 -1.73 1.44 3.58
C LEU A 43 -2.36 2.72 3.01
N LYS A 44 -1.77 3.89 3.30
CA LYS A 44 -2.23 5.17 2.75
C LYS A 44 -2.13 5.22 1.23
N GLY A 45 -1.03 4.73 0.67
CA GLY A 45 -0.91 4.66 -0.79
C GLY A 45 -1.94 3.72 -1.40
N ALA A 46 -2.24 2.57 -0.76
CA ALA A 46 -3.23 1.63 -1.26
C ALA A 46 -4.65 2.21 -1.19
N GLN A 47 -4.95 3.01 -0.16
CA GLN A 47 -6.18 3.79 -0.07
C GLN A 47 -6.31 4.79 -1.22
N ALA A 48 -5.22 5.48 -1.58
CA ALA A 48 -5.19 6.42 -2.70
C ALA A 48 -5.36 5.71 -4.05
N ASP A 49 -4.65 4.60 -4.26
CA ASP A 49 -4.78 3.78 -5.48
C ASP A 49 -6.23 3.26 -5.64
N LEU A 50 -6.85 2.83 -4.55
CA LEU A 50 -8.23 2.33 -4.55
C LEU A 50 -9.27 3.45 -4.74
N ALA A 51 -9.00 4.66 -4.24
CA ALA A 51 -9.81 5.85 -4.54
C ALA A 51 -9.71 6.26 -6.02
N ALA A 52 -8.52 6.18 -6.62
CA ALA A 52 -8.33 6.40 -8.05
C ALA A 52 -9.08 5.36 -8.89
N LEU A 53 -9.10 4.09 -8.45
CA LEU A 53 -9.91 3.05 -9.09
C LEU A 53 -11.41 3.34 -8.97
N GLY A 54 -11.87 3.83 -7.81
CA GLY A 54 -13.26 4.29 -7.63
C GLY A 54 -13.63 5.36 -8.65
N LEU A 55 -12.77 6.35 -8.89
CA LEU A 55 -13.01 7.37 -9.91
C LEU A 55 -13.17 6.79 -11.32
N VAL A 56 -12.43 5.72 -11.65
CA VAL A 56 -12.59 5.01 -12.93
C VAL A 56 -13.97 4.36 -13.02
N MET A 57 -14.45 3.74 -11.94
CA MET A 57 -15.80 3.15 -11.90
C MET A 57 -16.88 4.21 -12.09
N GLU A 58 -16.74 5.36 -11.42
CA GLU A 58 -17.68 6.48 -11.57
C GLU A 58 -17.68 7.04 -12.99
N ASN A 59 -16.49 7.21 -13.60
CA ASN A 59 -16.39 7.66 -14.98
C ASN A 59 -17.04 6.66 -15.96
N PHE A 60 -16.92 5.38 -15.68
CA PHE A 60 -17.57 4.33 -16.46
C PHE A 60 -19.09 4.41 -16.32
N TYR A 61 -19.62 4.61 -15.12
CA TYR A 61 -21.06 4.81 -14.89
C TYR A 61 -21.58 6.05 -15.63
N GLN A 62 -20.84 7.15 -15.63
CA GLN A 62 -21.21 8.36 -16.39
C GLN A 62 -21.29 8.10 -17.90
N LYS A 63 -20.50 7.17 -18.45
CA LYS A 63 -20.48 6.83 -19.87
C LYS A 63 -21.52 5.80 -20.28
N GLN A 64 -21.78 4.80 -19.42
CA GLN A 64 -22.60 3.64 -19.77
C GLN A 64 -23.91 3.53 -18.97
N LEU A 65 -24.13 4.42 -18.00
CA LEU A 65 -25.27 4.41 -17.07
C LEU A 65 -25.41 3.09 -16.29
N ARG A 66 -24.29 2.38 -16.12
CA ARG A 66 -24.18 1.13 -15.39
C ARG A 66 -22.74 0.93 -14.94
N TYR A 67 -22.52 0.18 -13.86
CA TYR A 67 -21.20 -0.33 -13.50
C TYR A 67 -20.90 -1.65 -14.21
N PRO A 68 -19.61 -2.06 -14.26
CA PRO A 68 -19.26 -3.40 -14.71
C PRO A 68 -19.84 -4.46 -13.78
N THR A 69 -20.29 -5.58 -14.35
CA THR A 69 -20.91 -6.69 -13.60
C THR A 69 -19.96 -7.86 -13.35
N THR A 70 -18.67 -7.66 -13.60
CA THR A 70 -17.65 -8.72 -13.47
C THR A 70 -16.79 -8.44 -12.25
N THR A 71 -16.75 -9.41 -11.34
CA THR A 71 -15.79 -9.41 -10.23
C THR A 71 -14.41 -9.83 -10.72
N THR A 72 -13.37 -9.38 -10.04
CA THR A 72 -11.98 -9.72 -10.37
C THR A 72 -11.25 -10.26 -9.16
N SER A 73 -10.21 -11.05 -9.40
CA SER A 73 -9.42 -11.68 -8.33
C SER A 73 -8.02 -11.09 -8.20
N ASN A 74 -7.56 -10.34 -9.21
CA ASN A 74 -6.23 -9.75 -9.21
C ASN A 74 -6.20 -8.38 -9.91
N THR A 75 -5.10 -7.65 -9.71
CA THR A 75 -4.89 -6.30 -10.25
C THR A 75 -4.90 -6.27 -11.79
N ALA A 76 -4.35 -7.29 -12.45
CA ALA A 76 -4.29 -7.33 -13.91
C ALA A 76 -5.71 -7.45 -14.52
N ASP A 77 -6.53 -8.33 -13.96
CA ASP A 77 -7.93 -8.49 -14.36
C ASP A 77 -8.71 -7.20 -14.07
N THR A 78 -8.49 -6.56 -12.92
CA THR A 78 -9.13 -5.29 -12.54
C THR A 78 -8.85 -4.18 -13.53
N ARG A 79 -7.64 -4.11 -14.10
CA ARG A 79 -7.29 -3.16 -15.17
C ARG A 79 -8.09 -3.40 -16.46
N CYS A 80 -8.51 -4.64 -16.68
CA CYS A 80 -9.19 -5.11 -17.88
C CYS A 80 -10.62 -5.57 -17.63
N VAL A 81 -11.32 -4.91 -16.71
CA VAL A 81 -12.74 -5.13 -16.49
C VAL A 81 -13.51 -4.61 -17.70
N ALA A 82 -14.06 -5.53 -18.46
CA ALA A 82 -14.98 -5.21 -19.53
C ALA A 82 -16.39 -4.98 -18.95
N ALA A 83 -17.12 -4.02 -19.51
CA ALA A 83 -18.58 -4.12 -19.55
C ALA A 83 -18.91 -5.47 -20.20
N SER A 84 -19.88 -6.21 -19.67
CA SER A 84 -20.31 -7.49 -20.28
C SER A 84 -20.45 -7.37 -21.81
N GLY A 85 -19.60 -8.10 -22.55
CA GLY A 85 -19.56 -8.08 -24.02
C GLY A 85 -18.56 -7.11 -24.69
N SER A 86 -17.68 -6.43 -23.95
CA SER A 86 -16.64 -5.53 -24.51
C SER A 86 -15.23 -6.15 -24.42
N THR A 87 -14.38 -5.93 -25.43
CA THR A 87 -12.94 -6.30 -25.38
C THR A 87 -12.06 -5.15 -24.87
N THR A 88 -12.65 -3.99 -24.57
CA THR A 88 -11.91 -2.79 -24.15
C THR A 88 -11.75 -2.75 -22.63
N CYS A 89 -10.50 -2.72 -22.17
CA CYS A 89 -10.13 -2.59 -20.76
C CYS A 89 -10.50 -1.18 -20.22
N THR A 90 -11.51 -1.12 -19.35
CA THR A 90 -12.06 0.15 -18.83
C THR A 90 -11.13 0.91 -17.89
N ALA A 91 -10.26 0.18 -17.18
CA ALA A 91 -9.28 0.72 -16.24
C ALA A 91 -7.83 0.58 -16.75
N SER A 92 -7.63 0.52 -18.08
CA SER A 92 -6.31 0.31 -18.69
C SER A 92 -5.27 1.37 -18.31
N GLY A 93 -5.70 2.63 -18.15
CA GLY A 93 -4.88 3.76 -17.71
C GLY A 93 -4.71 3.88 -16.20
N TRP A 94 -5.43 3.08 -15.41
CA TRP A 94 -5.21 2.99 -13.97
C TRP A 94 -4.11 1.97 -13.69
N GLN A 95 -3.12 2.40 -12.89
CA GLN A 95 -2.05 1.55 -12.40
C GLN A 95 -1.81 1.90 -10.93
N PRO A 96 -1.89 0.92 -10.01
CA PRO A 96 -1.58 1.19 -8.61
C PRO A 96 -0.10 1.50 -8.46
N SER A 97 0.19 2.44 -7.58
CA SER A 97 1.55 2.85 -7.24
C SER A 97 2.16 2.03 -6.10
N GLN A 98 1.31 1.39 -5.28
CA GLN A 98 1.76 0.64 -4.11
C GLN A 98 1.96 -0.85 -4.37
N ASP A 99 3.15 -1.30 -4.02
CA ASP A 99 3.50 -2.72 -3.97
C ASP A 99 2.95 -3.42 -2.73
N GLY A 100 2.80 -4.74 -2.83
CA GLY A 100 2.35 -5.61 -1.74
C GLY A 100 0.84 -5.63 -1.54
N PHE A 101 0.07 -5.08 -2.49
CA PHE A 101 -1.39 -5.16 -2.55
C PHE A 101 -1.87 -5.71 -3.88
N THR A 102 -2.96 -6.49 -3.80
CA THR A 102 -3.74 -6.92 -4.96
C THR A 102 -5.08 -6.21 -4.92
N TYR A 103 -5.45 -5.57 -6.03
CA TYR A 103 -6.69 -4.81 -6.16
C TYR A 103 -7.73 -5.62 -6.93
N LYS A 104 -8.92 -5.74 -6.35
CA LYS A 104 -10.01 -6.57 -6.86
C LYS A 104 -11.35 -5.86 -6.77
N ILE A 105 -12.26 -6.24 -7.66
CA ILE A 105 -13.68 -5.93 -7.59
C ILE A 105 -14.37 -7.14 -6.97
N VAL A 106 -14.86 -7.02 -5.75
CA VAL A 106 -15.49 -8.13 -5.00
C VAL A 106 -17.01 -8.11 -5.03
N THR A 107 -17.59 -6.98 -5.44
CA THR A 107 -19.02 -6.90 -5.74
C THR A 107 -19.15 -6.06 -7.00
N ALA A 108 -19.92 -6.58 -7.97
CA ALA A 108 -20.07 -5.98 -9.28
C ALA A 108 -21.51 -6.19 -9.75
N THR A 109 -22.33 -5.16 -9.67
CA THR A 109 -23.69 -5.15 -10.23
C THR A 109 -23.83 -3.97 -11.19
N THR A 110 -24.99 -3.77 -11.79
CA THR A 110 -25.21 -2.60 -12.67
C THR A 110 -25.28 -1.28 -11.90
N SER A 111 -25.55 -1.30 -10.59
CA SER A 111 -25.77 -0.11 -9.75
C SER A 111 -24.87 -0.03 -8.53
N THR A 112 -24.13 -1.08 -8.19
CA THR A 112 -23.27 -1.13 -7.02
C THR A 112 -21.93 -1.78 -7.33
N TYR A 113 -20.89 -1.34 -6.62
CA TYR A 113 -19.59 -2.00 -6.66
C TYR A 113 -18.95 -2.01 -5.26
N LYS A 114 -18.07 -2.98 -5.05
CA LYS A 114 -17.15 -2.97 -3.92
C LYS A 114 -15.75 -3.29 -4.41
N LEU A 115 -14.84 -2.35 -4.18
CA LEU A 115 -13.42 -2.51 -4.45
C LEU A 115 -12.74 -2.97 -3.18
N GLU A 116 -11.70 -3.80 -3.33
CA GLU A 116 -10.86 -4.25 -2.24
C GLU A 116 -9.39 -4.27 -2.65
N ALA A 117 -8.53 -3.68 -1.82
CA ALA A 117 -7.09 -3.86 -1.85
C ALA A 117 -6.73 -4.83 -0.73
N LEU A 118 -6.22 -6.01 -1.11
CA LEU A 118 -5.79 -7.06 -0.21
C LEU A 118 -4.27 -7.08 -0.14
N GLY A 119 -3.72 -6.89 1.06
CA GLY A 119 -2.29 -6.99 1.27
C GLY A 119 -1.80 -8.43 1.15
N THR A 120 -0.72 -8.65 0.39
CA THR A 120 -0.24 -9.99 0.02
C THR A 120 1.08 -10.38 0.66
N SER A 121 1.75 -9.45 1.34
CA SER A 121 3.10 -9.69 1.87
C SER A 121 3.44 -8.80 3.06
N GLY A 122 4.46 -9.21 3.82
CA GLY A 122 4.98 -8.45 4.95
C GLY A 122 3.93 -8.16 6.04
N LYS A 123 4.06 -7.01 6.70
CA LYS A 123 3.16 -6.58 7.79
C LYS A 123 1.75 -6.18 7.32
N VAL A 124 1.52 -6.06 6.02
CA VAL A 124 0.20 -5.82 5.43
C VAL A 124 -0.49 -7.10 4.97
N ASN A 125 0.15 -8.26 5.08
CA ASN A 125 -0.43 -9.51 4.61
C ASN A 125 -1.79 -9.80 5.29
N GLY A 126 -2.83 -10.05 4.49
CA GLY A 126 -4.19 -10.27 4.97
C GLY A 126 -4.96 -9.00 5.33
N CYS A 127 -4.33 -7.82 5.29
CA CYS A 127 -5.01 -6.55 5.48
C CYS A 127 -5.95 -6.28 4.30
N SER A 128 -7.22 -5.99 4.60
CA SER A 128 -8.27 -5.72 3.61
C SER A 128 -8.73 -4.27 3.72
N ILE A 129 -8.63 -3.55 2.62
CA ILE A 129 -9.01 -2.15 2.49
C ILE A 129 -10.13 -2.08 1.45
N THR A 130 -11.29 -1.52 1.78
CA THR A 130 -12.45 -1.54 0.88
C THR A 130 -13.08 -0.17 0.67
N LEU A 131 -13.65 0.04 -0.51
CA LEU A 131 -14.43 1.21 -0.92
C LEU A 131 -15.65 0.77 -1.72
N THR A 132 -16.81 1.32 -1.41
CA THR A 132 -18.05 1.11 -2.19
C THR A 132 -18.42 2.36 -2.99
N GLN A 133 -19.42 2.22 -3.88
CA GLN A 133 -19.99 3.36 -4.63
C GLN A 133 -20.58 4.45 -3.72
N ASP A 134 -21.06 4.07 -2.53
CA ASP A 134 -21.58 5.00 -1.53
C ASP A 134 -20.47 5.69 -0.71
N ASN A 135 -19.22 5.59 -1.16
CA ASN A 135 -18.03 6.09 -0.48
C ASN A 135 -17.84 5.49 0.94
N VAL A 136 -18.41 4.33 1.21
CA VAL A 136 -18.19 3.60 2.48
C VAL A 136 -16.79 3.00 2.43
N ARG A 137 -15.95 3.44 3.36
CA ARG A 137 -14.54 3.06 3.49
C ARG A 137 -14.33 2.21 4.72
N ALA A 138 -13.70 1.06 4.55
CA ALA A 138 -13.40 0.18 5.68
C ALA A 138 -11.99 -0.41 5.57
N ILE A 139 -11.42 -0.74 6.73
CA ILE A 139 -10.13 -1.41 6.89
C ILE A 139 -10.35 -2.55 7.86
N ALA A 140 -9.92 -3.74 7.51
CA ALA A 140 -10.06 -4.95 8.31
C ALA A 140 -8.75 -5.75 8.31
N SER A 141 -8.50 -6.48 9.40
CA SER A 141 -7.39 -7.44 9.50
C SER A 141 -5.98 -6.83 9.37
N CYS A 142 -5.81 -5.55 9.69
CA CYS A 142 -4.51 -4.87 9.62
C CYS A 142 -3.93 -4.71 11.03
N SER A 143 -3.16 -5.72 11.48
CA SER A 143 -2.65 -5.85 12.86
C SER A 143 -1.84 -4.65 13.39
N SER A 144 -1.25 -3.85 12.49
CA SER A 144 -0.39 -2.70 12.85
C SER A 144 -1.07 -1.34 12.63
N TYR A 145 -2.34 -1.32 12.22
CA TYR A 145 -3.06 -0.10 11.86
C TYR A 145 -4.40 -0.01 12.59
N ASN A 146 -4.45 0.89 13.59
CA ASN A 146 -5.66 1.23 14.33
C ASN A 146 -6.28 2.58 13.86
N GLY A 147 -5.98 2.98 12.61
CA GLY A 147 -6.54 4.20 12.04
C GLY A 147 -7.84 3.92 11.28
N SER A 148 -8.64 4.96 11.05
CA SER A 148 -9.66 4.96 10.01
C SER A 148 -9.05 5.49 8.70
N TRP A 149 -9.68 5.20 7.55
CA TRP A 149 -9.35 5.95 6.31
C TRP A 149 -9.46 7.44 6.60
N GLN A 150 -8.46 8.21 6.19
CA GLN A 150 -8.46 9.67 6.19
C GLN A 150 -8.08 10.17 4.81
#